data_AF-A0A517VAD6-F1
#
_entry.id   AF-A0A517VAD6-F1
#
_cell.length_a   1.000
_cell.length_b   1.000
_cell.length_c   1.000
_cell.angle_alpha   90.00
_cell.angle_beta   90.00
_cell.angle_gamma   90.00
#
_symmetry.space_group_name_H-M   'P 1'
#
loop_
_entity.id
_entity.type
_entity.pdbx_description
1 polymer ?
#
loop_
_entity_poly.entity_id
_entity_poly.type
_entity_poly.pdbx_seq_one_letter_code
_entity_poly.pdbx_strand_id
1 'polypeptide(L)'
;MRHNRSHTHSRMIALTILLGAFTSTAITSAQQPQKTDLKEHYVYDDIRVFYVKEGPGAVSPVDIDKNGVSDQVENVAKQVWAAHQLFCHVLKFPDPFESERYKGVNCIQVSIRDRKEMSGLNGVAFSRAQRARKIPEGKPTDRAIVMSISSQLDPTKNVTPTHETFHLIQYGTTYFKNAWYLEGMARWSEHGTGKDGLGDVKYSPRGPWPQIPLHLQRLAKMKSESEHVLWNPIAAHTDRDGFLTGKMLGKKLSTLRYADGTLVLRDRFLQGGEVMRDILVELGKLDDVAFKDLKYETWTEDNARALENNPYIYKAIMDALRKHDSKVGQYEIPEDLKR
;
A
#
# COMPACT_ATOMS: atom_id res chain seq x y z
N MET A 1 82.23 30.13 -2.84
CA MET A 1 82.97 29.09 -3.60
C MET A 1 82.08 27.86 -3.64
N ARG A 2 81.34 27.61 -4.74
CA ARG A 2 81.74 26.77 -5.88
C ARG A 2 82.35 25.43 -5.43
N HIS A 3 81.59 24.36 -5.64
CA HIS A 3 81.92 23.20 -6.51
C HIS A 3 83.01 22.28 -5.90
N ASN A 4 82.98 20.96 -5.98
CA ASN A 4 82.17 19.98 -6.71
C ASN A 4 82.67 18.59 -6.23
N ARG A 5 81.93 17.52 -6.56
CA ARG A 5 82.44 16.14 -6.81
C ARG A 5 82.93 15.36 -5.57
N SER A 6 82.80 14.03 -5.45
CA SER A 6 82.36 12.94 -6.32
C SER A 6 82.35 11.64 -5.48
N HIS A 7 81.85 10.54 -6.08
CA HIS A 7 82.15 9.12 -5.80
C HIS A 7 81.44 8.45 -4.61
N THR A 8 81.01 7.18 -4.64
CA THR A 8 80.58 6.19 -5.64
C THR A 8 80.15 4.95 -4.82
N HIS A 9 79.26 4.14 -5.40
CA HIS A 9 79.07 2.71 -5.15
C HIS A 9 78.41 2.18 -3.85
N SER A 10 77.19 1.67 -4.07
CA SER A 10 76.76 0.28 -3.86
C SER A 10 76.69 -0.25 -2.43
N ARG A 11 75.46 -0.29 -1.91
CA ARG A 11 74.99 -1.37 -1.02
C ARG A 11 73.62 -1.87 -1.47
N MET A 12 73.52 -3.18 -1.41
CA MET A 12 72.45 -4.06 -1.86
C MET A 12 71.20 -4.03 -0.96
N ILE A 13 70.07 -4.34 -1.61
CA ILE A 13 68.89 -5.10 -1.11
C ILE A 13 67.95 -4.41 -0.11
N ALA A 14 66.76 -4.06 -0.59
CA ALA A 14 65.50 -4.75 -0.25
C ALA A 14 64.32 -4.01 -0.92
N LEU A 15 63.93 -4.43 -2.13
CA LEU A 15 62.74 -3.89 -2.80
C LEU A 15 61.55 -4.79 -2.44
N THR A 16 60.78 -4.39 -1.44
CA THR A 16 59.48 -4.98 -1.14
C THR A 16 58.51 -4.57 -2.25
N ILE A 17 58.32 -5.45 -3.23
CA ILE A 17 57.27 -5.29 -4.23
C ILE A 17 55.96 -5.64 -3.55
N LEU A 18 55.17 -4.62 -3.21
CA LEU A 18 53.78 -4.76 -2.83
C LEU A 18 53.00 -5.16 -4.10
N LEU A 19 52.86 -6.46 -4.35
CA LEU A 19 51.89 -6.98 -5.31
C LEU A 19 50.50 -6.77 -4.67
N GLY A 20 49.86 -5.66 -5.01
CA GLY A 20 48.44 -5.46 -4.74
C GLY A 20 47.64 -6.49 -5.52
N ALA A 21 47.21 -7.55 -4.86
CA ALA A 21 46.21 -8.46 -5.38
C ALA A 21 44.89 -7.69 -5.52
N PHE A 22 44.60 -7.22 -6.74
CA PHE A 22 43.24 -6.86 -7.12
C PHE A 22 42.42 -8.17 -7.19
N THR A 23 41.88 -8.58 -6.05
CA THR A 23 40.75 -9.51 -6.04
C THR A 23 39.54 -8.75 -6.54
N SER A 24 39.32 -8.83 -7.85
CA SER A 24 38.05 -8.47 -8.47
C SER A 24 36.97 -9.29 -7.80
N THR A 25 36.31 -8.70 -6.80
CA THR A 25 35.02 -9.20 -6.31
C THR A 25 34.07 -8.99 -7.47
N ALA A 26 33.88 -10.06 -8.25
CA ALA A 26 32.78 -10.15 -9.18
C ALA A 26 31.52 -9.97 -8.33
N ILE A 27 30.94 -8.77 -8.38
CA ILE A 27 29.58 -8.53 -7.95
C ILE A 27 28.75 -9.42 -8.88
N THR A 28 28.44 -10.63 -8.43
CA THR A 28 27.38 -11.42 -9.00
C THR A 28 26.14 -10.56 -8.86
N SER A 29 25.74 -9.89 -9.95
CA SER A 29 24.38 -9.41 -10.07
C SER A 29 23.53 -10.66 -9.95
N ALA A 30 22.94 -10.88 -8.78
CA ALA A 30 21.91 -11.89 -8.63
C ALA A 30 20.85 -11.53 -9.68
N GLN A 31 20.80 -12.30 -10.78
CA GLN A 31 19.72 -12.19 -11.74
C GLN A 31 18.45 -12.34 -10.91
N GLN A 32 17.66 -11.27 -10.85
CA GLN A 32 16.30 -11.35 -10.31
C GLN A 32 15.66 -12.56 -10.98
N PRO A 33 15.21 -13.57 -10.21
CA PRO A 33 14.66 -14.77 -10.81
C PRO A 33 13.54 -14.35 -11.77
N GLN A 34 13.60 -14.87 -13.00
CA GLN A 34 12.64 -14.54 -14.03
C GLN A 34 11.23 -14.78 -13.49
N LYS A 35 10.40 -13.73 -13.47
CA LYS A 35 9.02 -13.85 -13.00
C LYS A 35 8.25 -14.83 -13.87
N THR A 36 7.39 -15.62 -13.24
CA THR A 36 6.57 -16.61 -13.94
C THR A 36 5.62 -15.88 -14.89
N ASP A 37 5.55 -16.36 -16.13
CA ASP A 37 4.60 -15.89 -17.13
C ASP A 37 3.19 -16.40 -16.80
N LEU A 38 2.23 -15.47 -16.68
CA LEU A 38 0.87 -15.79 -16.25
C LEU A 38 -0.02 -15.97 -17.47
N LYS A 39 -0.36 -17.23 -17.77
CA LYS A 39 -0.99 -17.65 -19.03
C LYS A 39 -2.51 -17.63 -18.99
N GLU A 40 -3.09 -17.71 -17.80
CA GLU A 40 -4.53 -17.76 -17.59
C GLU A 40 -5.03 -16.40 -17.09
N HIS A 41 -6.28 -16.08 -17.41
CA HIS A 41 -6.95 -14.90 -16.88
C HIS A 41 -8.41 -15.18 -16.51
N TYR A 42 -8.91 -14.38 -15.57
CA TYR A 42 -10.32 -14.35 -15.18
C TYR A 42 -10.75 -12.88 -15.04
N VAL A 43 -11.97 -12.57 -15.49
CA VAL A 43 -12.53 -11.23 -15.43
C VAL A 43 -13.77 -11.22 -14.56
N TYR A 44 -13.79 -10.36 -13.55
CA TYR A 44 -14.95 -10.08 -12.73
C TYR A 44 -15.18 -8.56 -12.74
N ASP A 45 -16.11 -8.10 -13.56
CA ASP A 45 -16.40 -6.67 -13.74
C ASP A 45 -15.14 -5.92 -14.23
N ASP A 46 -14.68 -4.91 -13.50
CA ASP A 46 -13.47 -4.13 -13.69
C ASP A 46 -12.18 -4.82 -13.18
N ILE A 47 -12.29 -6.00 -12.57
CA ILE A 47 -11.16 -6.75 -12.00
C ILE A 47 -10.68 -7.83 -12.98
N ARG A 48 -9.38 -7.84 -13.27
CA ARG A 48 -8.74 -8.84 -14.14
C ARG A 48 -7.66 -9.58 -13.35
N VAL A 49 -7.87 -10.86 -13.10
CA VAL A 49 -6.92 -11.72 -12.37
C VAL A 49 -6.12 -12.55 -13.36
N PHE A 50 -4.81 -12.57 -13.23
CA PHE A 50 -3.88 -13.37 -14.02
C PHE A 50 -3.21 -14.41 -13.14
N TYR A 51 -3.07 -15.63 -13.63
CA TYR A 51 -2.56 -16.75 -12.84
C TYR A 51 -1.95 -17.86 -13.70
N VAL A 52 -1.44 -18.90 -13.04
CA VAL A 52 -1.01 -20.17 -13.65
C VAL A 52 -1.64 -21.34 -12.89
N LYS A 53 -1.83 -22.47 -13.57
CA LYS A 53 -2.38 -23.71 -12.98
C LYS A 53 -1.30 -24.70 -12.56
N GLU A 54 -0.05 -24.46 -12.94
CA GLU A 54 1.08 -25.36 -12.72
C GLU A 54 2.32 -24.58 -12.26
N GLY A 55 3.23 -25.27 -11.57
CA GLY A 55 4.47 -24.70 -11.05
C GLY A 55 4.34 -24.03 -9.68
N PRO A 56 5.41 -23.39 -9.17
CA PRO A 56 5.45 -22.84 -7.81
C PRO A 56 4.38 -21.77 -7.52
N GLY A 57 4.00 -21.00 -8.54
CA GLY A 57 2.96 -19.96 -8.45
C GLY A 57 1.54 -20.44 -8.77
N ALA A 58 1.32 -21.75 -8.88
CA ALA A 58 0.02 -22.31 -9.23
C ALA A 58 -1.06 -21.94 -8.21
N VAL A 59 -2.24 -21.59 -8.72
CA VAL A 59 -3.43 -21.46 -7.89
C VAL A 59 -3.95 -22.83 -7.45
N SER A 60 -4.71 -22.85 -6.36
CA SER A 60 -5.43 -24.05 -5.92
C SER A 60 -6.29 -24.61 -7.05
N PRO A 61 -6.28 -25.93 -7.33
CA PRO A 61 -7.12 -26.54 -8.35
C PRO A 61 -8.59 -26.70 -7.92
N VAL A 62 -8.94 -26.29 -6.70
CA VAL A 62 -10.30 -26.40 -6.16
C VAL A 62 -11.25 -25.49 -6.94
N ASP A 63 -12.36 -26.06 -7.38
CA ASP A 63 -13.47 -25.44 -8.10
C ASP A 63 -14.76 -26.13 -7.61
N ILE A 64 -15.31 -25.63 -6.50
CA ILE A 64 -16.44 -26.28 -5.81
C ILE A 64 -17.74 -26.16 -6.63
N ASP A 65 -17.94 -25.00 -7.26
CA ASP A 65 -19.15 -24.72 -8.04
C ASP A 65 -19.07 -25.22 -9.49
N LYS A 66 -17.91 -25.75 -9.90
CA LYS A 66 -17.63 -26.37 -11.20
C LYS A 66 -17.79 -25.38 -12.36
N ASN A 67 -17.47 -24.11 -12.13
CA ASN A 67 -17.56 -23.07 -13.14
C ASN A 67 -16.34 -23.04 -14.09
N GLY A 68 -15.33 -23.88 -13.85
CA GLY A 68 -14.12 -24.01 -14.66
C GLY A 68 -13.00 -23.05 -14.26
N VAL A 69 -13.19 -22.27 -13.19
CA VAL A 69 -12.22 -21.32 -12.62
C VAL A 69 -11.88 -21.75 -11.21
N SER A 70 -10.61 -21.64 -10.84
CA SER A 70 -10.20 -21.88 -9.45
C SER A 70 -10.97 -20.97 -8.48
N ASP A 71 -11.54 -21.54 -7.43
CA ASP A 71 -12.22 -20.80 -6.36
C ASP A 71 -11.30 -19.73 -5.77
N GLN A 72 -9.99 -19.99 -5.70
CA GLN A 72 -9.01 -19.01 -5.21
C GLN A 72 -8.98 -17.76 -6.11
N VAL A 73 -8.98 -17.95 -7.43
CA VAL A 73 -8.97 -16.86 -8.42
C VAL A 73 -10.25 -16.05 -8.32
N GLU A 74 -11.39 -16.73 -8.28
CA GLU A 74 -12.71 -16.08 -8.20
C GLU A 74 -12.85 -15.30 -6.88
N ASN A 75 -12.45 -15.91 -5.76
CA ASN A 75 -12.54 -15.30 -4.43
C ASN A 75 -11.61 -14.08 -4.28
N VAL A 76 -10.41 -14.10 -4.86
CA VAL A 76 -9.55 -12.91 -4.94
C VAL A 76 -10.25 -11.80 -5.74
N ALA A 77 -10.79 -12.12 -6.92
CA ALA A 77 -11.49 -11.14 -7.75
C ALA A 77 -12.68 -10.50 -7.00
N LYS A 78 -13.50 -11.33 -6.34
CA LYS A 78 -14.65 -10.90 -5.53
C LYS A 78 -14.26 -10.01 -4.36
N GLN A 79 -13.17 -10.31 -3.65
CA GLN A 79 -12.72 -9.51 -2.50
C GLN A 79 -12.14 -8.16 -2.93
N VAL A 80 -11.37 -8.12 -4.03
CA VAL A 80 -10.89 -6.85 -4.62
C VAL A 80 -12.06 -6.00 -5.09
N TRP A 81 -13.01 -6.59 -5.82
CA TRP A 81 -14.20 -5.89 -6.26
C TRP A 81 -15.00 -5.36 -5.06
N ALA A 82 -15.24 -6.20 -4.04
CA ALA A 82 -15.98 -5.79 -2.85
C ALA A 82 -15.30 -4.64 -2.09
N ALA A 83 -13.98 -4.68 -1.94
CA ALA A 83 -13.20 -3.60 -1.34
C ALA A 83 -13.32 -2.31 -2.15
N HIS A 84 -13.16 -2.38 -3.48
CA HIS A 84 -13.32 -1.22 -4.36
C HIS A 84 -14.72 -0.61 -4.23
N GLN A 85 -15.77 -1.42 -4.30
CA GLN A 85 -17.15 -0.97 -4.17
C GLN A 85 -17.44 -0.37 -2.79
N LEU A 86 -16.97 -1.01 -1.72
CA LEU A 86 -17.16 -0.53 -0.36
C LEU A 86 -16.49 0.83 -0.17
N PHE A 87 -15.22 0.97 -0.51
CA PHE A 87 -14.49 2.21 -0.25
C PHE A 87 -14.91 3.32 -1.23
N CYS A 88 -14.84 3.09 -2.53
CA CYS A 88 -15.06 4.15 -3.53
C CYS A 88 -16.55 4.49 -3.70
N HIS A 89 -17.44 3.50 -3.77
CA HIS A 89 -18.85 3.77 -4.09
C HIS A 89 -19.76 3.88 -2.87
N VAL A 90 -19.54 3.10 -1.81
CA VAL A 90 -20.37 3.18 -0.59
C VAL A 90 -19.85 4.29 0.31
N LEU A 91 -18.56 4.27 0.66
CA LEU A 91 -17.95 5.20 1.61
C LEU A 91 -17.40 6.48 0.96
N LYS A 92 -17.39 6.55 -0.38
CA LYS A 92 -17.01 7.74 -1.17
C LYS A 92 -15.54 8.14 -1.00
N PHE A 93 -14.65 7.19 -0.76
CA PHE A 93 -13.21 7.42 -0.92
C PHE A 93 -12.89 7.86 -2.35
N PRO A 94 -11.85 8.70 -2.56
CA PRO A 94 -11.41 9.07 -3.89
C PRO A 94 -11.14 7.83 -4.74
N ASP A 95 -11.86 7.72 -5.86
CA ASP A 95 -11.77 6.54 -6.72
C ASP A 95 -10.47 6.58 -7.53
N PRO A 96 -9.60 5.56 -7.47
CA PRO A 96 -8.38 5.54 -8.25
C PRO A 96 -8.63 5.54 -9.77
N PHE A 97 -9.82 5.16 -10.26
CA PHE A 97 -10.17 5.29 -11.67
C PHE A 97 -10.46 6.73 -12.10
N GLU A 98 -10.82 7.59 -11.16
CA GLU A 98 -11.05 9.02 -11.38
C GLU A 98 -9.82 9.88 -11.04
N SER A 99 -8.75 9.26 -10.55
CA SER A 99 -7.52 9.98 -10.18
C SER A 99 -6.80 10.57 -11.39
N GLU A 100 -6.43 11.84 -11.29
CA GLU A 100 -5.55 12.53 -12.25
C GLU A 100 -4.20 11.84 -12.41
N ARG A 101 -3.75 11.07 -11.41
CA ARG A 101 -2.51 10.29 -11.46
C ARG A 101 -2.63 9.07 -12.37
N TYR A 102 -3.83 8.59 -12.60
CA TYR A 102 -4.15 7.33 -13.27
C TYR A 102 -5.05 7.55 -14.50
N LYS A 103 -4.75 8.57 -15.31
CA LYS A 103 -5.55 8.95 -16.48
C LYS A 103 -5.89 7.76 -17.38
N GLY A 104 -7.18 7.50 -17.56
CA GLY A 104 -7.70 6.46 -18.46
C GLY A 104 -7.54 5.04 -17.93
N VAL A 105 -7.22 4.85 -16.64
CA VAL A 105 -7.35 3.53 -16.00
C VAL A 105 -8.82 3.13 -15.96
N ASN A 106 -9.07 1.88 -16.29
CA ASN A 106 -10.42 1.32 -16.37
C ASN A 106 -10.50 -0.11 -15.84
N CYS A 107 -9.44 -0.60 -15.20
CA CYS A 107 -9.43 -1.91 -14.56
C CYS A 107 -8.36 -2.00 -13.47
N ILE A 108 -8.56 -2.94 -12.56
CA ILE A 108 -7.55 -3.38 -11.59
C ILE A 108 -7.01 -4.73 -12.08
N GLN A 109 -5.68 -4.83 -12.29
CA GLN A 109 -5.06 -6.11 -12.63
C GLN A 109 -4.38 -6.73 -11.41
N VAL A 110 -4.81 -7.95 -11.07
CA VAL A 110 -4.26 -8.76 -9.99
C VAL A 110 -3.42 -9.86 -10.60
N SER A 111 -2.15 -9.97 -10.21
CA SER A 111 -1.31 -11.13 -10.54
C SER A 111 -1.24 -12.07 -9.34
N ILE A 112 -1.74 -13.30 -9.46
CA ILE A 112 -1.49 -14.32 -8.44
C ILE A 112 -0.13 -14.96 -8.72
N ARG A 113 0.78 -14.91 -7.73
CA ARG A 113 2.19 -15.30 -7.90
C ARG A 113 2.73 -16.09 -6.73
N ASP A 114 3.82 -16.84 -6.97
CA ASP A 114 4.57 -17.42 -5.86
C ASP A 114 5.11 -16.32 -4.94
N ARG A 115 5.07 -16.58 -3.64
CA ARG A 115 5.47 -15.62 -2.60
C ARG A 115 6.93 -15.17 -2.75
N LYS A 116 7.82 -16.00 -3.32
CA LYS A 116 9.23 -15.65 -3.54
C LYS A 116 9.40 -14.64 -4.68
N GLU A 117 8.49 -14.62 -5.66
CA GLU A 117 8.46 -13.58 -6.71
C GLU A 117 8.01 -12.21 -6.17
N MET A 118 7.47 -12.20 -4.95
CA MET A 118 6.94 -11.04 -4.24
C MET A 118 7.75 -10.71 -2.98
N SER A 119 9.04 -11.04 -2.95
CA SER A 119 9.94 -10.74 -1.81
C SER A 119 9.45 -11.31 -0.48
N GLY A 120 8.70 -12.41 -0.49
CA GLY A 120 8.15 -13.00 0.73
C GLY A 120 6.88 -12.32 1.25
N LEU A 121 6.25 -11.44 0.47
CA LEU A 121 5.01 -10.74 0.84
C LEU A 121 3.76 -11.50 0.40
N ASN A 122 2.66 -11.36 1.15
CA ASN A 122 1.36 -11.93 0.79
C ASN A 122 0.64 -11.10 -0.29
N GLY A 123 0.96 -9.81 -0.37
CA GLY A 123 0.39 -8.84 -1.29
C GLY A 123 1.39 -7.74 -1.62
N VAL A 124 1.20 -7.09 -2.77
CA VAL A 124 1.87 -5.82 -3.09
C VAL A 124 1.05 -5.05 -4.13
N ALA A 125 0.66 -3.83 -3.79
CA ALA A 125 0.09 -2.84 -4.70
C ALA A 125 1.18 -1.94 -5.31
N PHE A 126 1.00 -1.55 -6.57
CA PHE A 126 1.94 -0.68 -7.28
C PHE A 126 1.33 0.70 -7.53
N SER A 127 2.10 1.76 -7.24
CA SER A 127 1.62 3.15 -7.30
C SER A 127 1.63 3.78 -8.70
N ARG A 128 1.83 2.99 -9.76
CA ARG A 128 1.88 3.47 -11.14
C ARG A 128 0.89 2.71 -12.00
N ALA A 129 0.05 3.45 -12.72
CA ALA A 129 -0.77 2.89 -13.77
C ALA A 129 0.09 2.45 -14.97
N GLN A 130 -0.27 1.34 -15.58
CA GLN A 130 0.39 0.77 -16.75
C GLN A 130 -0.62 0.41 -17.83
N ARG A 131 -0.13 -0.01 -19.00
CA ARG A 131 -1.00 -0.59 -20.02
C ARG A 131 -1.57 -1.91 -19.49
N ALA A 132 -2.86 -2.11 -19.65
CA ALA A 132 -3.46 -3.39 -19.28
C ALA A 132 -2.92 -4.51 -20.18
N ARG A 133 -2.64 -5.67 -19.59
CA ARG A 133 -2.39 -6.90 -20.34
C ARG A 133 -3.51 -7.19 -21.33
N LYS A 134 -3.15 -7.66 -22.52
CA LYS A 134 -4.10 -8.01 -23.58
C LYS A 134 -4.86 -9.28 -23.21
N ILE A 135 -6.17 -9.21 -23.28
CA ILE A 135 -7.12 -10.32 -23.12
C ILE A 135 -8.24 -10.16 -24.15
N PRO A 136 -8.95 -11.24 -24.55
CA PRO A 136 -10.05 -11.17 -25.52
C PRO A 136 -11.16 -10.15 -25.17
N GLU A 137 -11.46 -9.99 -23.88
CA GLU A 137 -12.51 -9.11 -23.36
C GLU A 137 -12.08 -7.63 -23.27
N GLY A 138 -10.78 -7.36 -23.42
CA GLY A 138 -10.18 -6.04 -23.22
C GLY A 138 -9.97 -5.26 -24.51
N LYS A 139 -9.75 -3.95 -24.38
CA LYS A 139 -9.38 -3.07 -25.49
C LYS A 139 -7.87 -2.79 -25.47
N PRO A 140 -7.22 -2.58 -26.63
CA PRO A 140 -5.80 -2.22 -26.69
C PRO A 140 -5.44 -0.92 -25.96
N THR A 141 -6.42 -0.05 -25.72
CA THR A 141 -6.26 1.23 -25.03
C THR A 141 -6.45 1.13 -23.52
N ASP A 142 -6.83 -0.04 -22.99
CA ASP A 142 -7.06 -0.23 -21.57
C ASP A 142 -5.80 0.05 -20.75
N ARG A 143 -6.00 0.69 -19.61
CA ARG A 143 -4.95 0.94 -18.62
C ARG A 143 -5.38 0.37 -17.28
N ALA A 144 -4.39 -0.08 -16.53
CA ALA A 144 -4.59 -0.76 -15.27
C ALA A 144 -3.74 -0.13 -14.17
N ILE A 145 -4.34 -0.04 -12.99
CA ILE A 145 -3.58 -0.08 -11.73
C ILE A 145 -3.43 -1.55 -11.32
N VAL A 146 -2.31 -1.88 -10.69
CA VAL A 146 -1.93 -3.28 -10.53
C VAL A 146 -1.51 -3.63 -9.13
N MET A 147 -1.79 -4.88 -8.76
CA MET A 147 -1.33 -5.51 -7.53
C MET A 147 -0.91 -6.96 -7.80
N SER A 148 -0.18 -7.55 -6.86
CA SER A 148 0.07 -8.99 -6.84
C SER A 148 -0.39 -9.58 -5.52
N ILE A 149 -0.91 -10.80 -5.55
CA ILE A 149 -1.37 -11.57 -4.39
C ILE A 149 -0.66 -12.91 -4.41
N SER A 150 -0.27 -13.42 -3.24
CA SER A 150 0.41 -14.71 -3.16
C SER A 150 -0.54 -15.86 -3.50
N SER A 151 -0.06 -16.83 -4.30
CA SER A 151 -0.76 -18.10 -4.56
C SER A 151 -0.92 -18.96 -3.31
N GLN A 152 -0.20 -18.66 -2.22
CA GLN A 152 -0.30 -19.37 -0.94
C GLN A 152 -1.41 -18.80 -0.05
N LEU A 153 -2.11 -17.76 -0.51
CA LEU A 153 -3.15 -17.08 0.25
C LEU A 153 -4.53 -17.71 0.01
N ASP A 154 -5.25 -17.98 1.09
CA ASP A 154 -6.67 -18.30 1.06
C ASP A 154 -7.50 -17.01 1.29
N PRO A 155 -8.13 -16.44 0.25
CA PRO A 155 -8.86 -15.17 0.36
C PRO A 155 -10.10 -15.27 1.23
N THR A 156 -10.59 -16.48 1.53
CA THR A 156 -11.70 -16.66 2.46
C THR A 156 -11.28 -16.42 3.91
N LYS A 157 -9.98 -16.56 4.22
CA LYS A 157 -9.40 -16.43 5.58
C LYS A 157 -8.47 -15.24 5.74
N ASN A 158 -8.06 -14.62 4.63
CA ASN A 158 -7.06 -13.57 4.62
C ASN A 158 -7.52 -12.40 3.75
N VAL A 159 -7.50 -11.20 4.35
CA VAL A 159 -8.00 -9.95 3.80
C VAL A 159 -6.94 -9.13 3.05
N THR A 160 -5.78 -9.73 2.73
CA THR A 160 -4.72 -9.07 1.95
C THR A 160 -5.25 -8.44 0.65
N PRO A 161 -6.13 -9.08 -0.15
CA PRO A 161 -6.71 -8.41 -1.32
C PRO A 161 -7.43 -7.09 -1.00
N THR A 162 -8.08 -6.98 0.15
CA THR A 162 -8.67 -5.71 0.63
C THR A 162 -7.59 -4.71 0.99
N HIS A 163 -6.57 -5.13 1.72
CA HIS A 163 -5.41 -4.30 2.09
C HIS A 163 -4.74 -3.67 0.85
N GLU A 164 -4.42 -4.49 -0.15
CA GLU A 164 -3.78 -4.03 -1.37
C GLU A 164 -4.70 -3.15 -2.23
N THR A 165 -6.01 -3.41 -2.21
CA THR A 165 -6.99 -2.53 -2.87
C THR A 165 -7.00 -1.14 -2.21
N PHE A 166 -6.89 -1.07 -0.89
CA PHE A 166 -6.85 0.20 -0.18
C PHE A 166 -5.55 0.97 -0.47
N HIS A 167 -4.41 0.29 -0.63
CA HIS A 167 -3.20 0.94 -1.12
C HIS A 167 -3.37 1.58 -2.50
N LEU A 168 -4.13 0.97 -3.41
CA LEU A 168 -4.39 1.59 -4.71
C LEU A 168 -5.16 2.91 -4.58
N ILE A 169 -6.11 2.99 -3.65
CA ILE A 169 -6.86 4.21 -3.30
C ILE A 169 -5.90 5.26 -2.70
N GLN A 170 -5.07 4.86 -1.74
CA GLN A 170 -4.06 5.74 -1.13
C GLN A 170 -3.09 6.31 -2.16
N TYR A 171 -2.53 5.45 -3.02
CA TYR A 171 -1.65 5.87 -4.11
C TYR A 171 -2.36 6.68 -5.18
N GLY A 172 -3.67 6.53 -5.36
CA GLY A 172 -4.46 7.39 -6.24
C GLY A 172 -4.67 8.78 -5.68
N THR A 173 -4.61 8.94 -4.36
CA THR A 173 -4.99 10.19 -3.67
C THR A 173 -3.80 11.06 -3.28
N THR A 174 -2.72 10.49 -2.74
CA THR A 174 -1.59 11.27 -2.22
C THR A 174 -0.23 10.63 -2.50
N TYR A 175 0.82 11.45 -2.63
CA TYR A 175 2.19 10.98 -2.84
C TYR A 175 2.86 10.45 -1.59
N PHE A 176 2.33 10.72 -0.39
CA PHE A 176 2.91 10.21 0.85
C PHE A 176 2.95 8.67 0.90
N LYS A 177 4.06 8.12 1.41
CA LYS A 177 4.32 6.68 1.56
C LYS A 177 4.95 6.31 2.91
N ASN A 178 4.82 7.19 3.90
CA ASN A 178 5.28 6.94 5.26
C ASN A 178 4.54 5.72 5.84
N ALA A 179 5.29 4.71 6.32
CA ALA A 179 4.74 3.39 6.61
C ALA A 179 3.64 3.39 7.68
N TRP A 180 3.77 4.20 8.73
CA TRP A 180 2.75 4.33 9.77
C TRP A 180 1.41 4.84 9.23
N TYR A 181 1.44 5.63 8.16
CA TYR A 181 0.22 6.05 7.47
C TYR A 181 -0.24 4.95 6.51
N LEU A 182 0.64 4.57 5.60
CA LEU A 182 0.28 3.72 4.47
C LEU A 182 -0.20 2.35 4.95
N GLU A 183 0.65 1.64 5.70
CA GLU A 183 0.37 0.31 6.22
C GLU A 183 -0.68 0.38 7.33
N GLY A 184 -0.56 1.34 8.25
CA GLY A 184 -1.48 1.46 9.39
C GLY A 184 -2.94 1.68 8.99
N MET A 185 -3.17 2.58 8.05
CA MET A 185 -4.52 2.87 7.55
C MET A 185 -5.03 1.75 6.64
N ALA A 186 -4.13 1.08 5.89
CA ALA A 186 -4.49 -0.12 5.14
C ALA A 186 -4.90 -1.27 6.06
N ARG A 187 -4.27 -1.41 7.24
CA ARG A 187 -4.72 -2.37 8.26
C ARG A 187 -6.10 -2.04 8.81
N TRP A 188 -6.38 -0.79 9.14
CA TRP A 188 -7.74 -0.37 9.48
C TRP A 188 -8.75 -0.74 8.38
N SER A 189 -8.37 -0.60 7.10
CA SER A 189 -9.26 -0.94 5.98
C SER A 189 -9.61 -2.44 5.90
N GLU A 190 -8.75 -3.31 6.43
CA GLU A 190 -8.98 -4.76 6.46
C GLU A 190 -10.29 -5.11 7.19
N HIS A 191 -10.70 -4.31 8.19
CA HIS A 191 -11.97 -4.47 8.90
C HIS A 191 -13.20 -4.35 7.99
N GLY A 192 -13.08 -3.71 6.82
CA GLY A 192 -14.18 -3.55 5.87
C GLY A 192 -14.67 -4.86 5.23
N THR A 193 -13.79 -5.86 5.09
CA THR A 193 -14.14 -7.21 4.61
C THR A 193 -13.81 -8.31 5.61
N GLY A 194 -13.03 -7.97 6.64
CA GLY A 194 -12.66 -8.84 7.74
C GLY A 194 -13.77 -9.07 8.75
N LYS A 195 -13.44 -9.92 9.72
CA LYS A 195 -14.28 -10.25 10.87
C LYS A 195 -13.73 -9.56 12.12
N ASP A 196 -14.50 -9.61 13.20
CA ASP A 196 -14.13 -9.17 14.55
C ASP A 196 -14.15 -7.63 14.75
N GLY A 197 -14.86 -6.89 13.88
CA GLY A 197 -15.04 -5.45 13.98
C GLY A 197 -13.73 -4.66 13.90
N LEU A 198 -13.63 -3.57 14.67
CA LEU A 198 -12.48 -2.63 14.64
C LEU A 198 -11.20 -3.19 15.30
N GLY A 199 -11.23 -4.36 15.94
CA GLY A 199 -10.06 -4.93 16.61
C GLY A 199 -9.50 -4.07 17.77
N ASP A 200 -8.19 -4.16 18.00
CA ASP A 200 -7.50 -3.55 19.15
C ASP A 200 -7.45 -2.02 19.08
N VAL A 201 -7.76 -1.38 20.22
CA VAL A 201 -7.61 0.06 20.46
C VAL A 201 -6.66 0.26 21.64
N LYS A 202 -5.42 0.67 21.36
CA LYS A 202 -4.31 0.79 22.35
C LYS A 202 -4.05 2.22 22.81
N TYR A 203 -4.60 3.21 22.11
CA TYR A 203 -4.62 4.59 22.54
C TYR A 203 -6.04 5.04 22.86
N SER A 204 -6.21 5.90 23.87
CA SER A 204 -7.54 6.38 24.28
C SER A 204 -8.25 7.06 23.10
N PRO A 205 -9.46 6.62 22.69
CA PRO A 205 -10.24 7.30 21.67
C PRO A 205 -10.52 8.76 22.02
N ARG A 206 -10.63 9.07 23.32
CA ARG A 206 -10.91 10.44 23.81
C ARG A 206 -9.72 11.41 23.70
N GLY A 207 -8.57 10.95 23.21
CA GLY A 207 -7.38 11.78 23.08
C GLY A 207 -6.50 11.84 24.33
N PRO A 208 -5.66 12.87 24.48
CA PRO A 208 -5.72 14.17 23.78
C PRO A 208 -5.46 14.08 22.27
N TRP A 209 -6.17 14.91 21.52
CA TRP A 209 -5.97 15.17 20.09
C TRP A 209 -5.68 16.66 19.91
N PRO A 210 -4.52 17.07 19.35
CA PRO A 210 -3.42 16.24 18.88
C PRO A 210 -2.71 15.47 20.01
N GLN A 211 -2.06 14.36 19.65
CA GLN A 211 -1.25 13.58 20.58
C GLN A 211 -0.01 14.39 20.97
N ILE A 212 0.50 14.14 22.19
CA ILE A 212 1.71 14.80 22.68
C ILE A 212 2.93 14.51 21.80
N PRO A 213 3.95 15.39 21.73
CA PRO A 213 5.10 15.24 20.84
C PRO A 213 5.83 13.89 20.94
N LEU A 214 5.95 13.34 22.16
CA LEU A 214 6.57 12.03 22.38
C LEU A 214 5.85 10.90 21.64
N HIS A 215 4.52 10.94 21.56
CA HIS A 215 3.75 9.94 20.84
C HIS A 215 3.89 10.12 19.33
N LEU A 216 3.96 11.34 18.82
CA LEU A 216 4.20 11.62 17.40
C LEU A 216 5.57 11.09 16.94
N GLN A 217 6.61 11.29 17.76
CA GLN A 217 7.94 10.75 17.47
C GLN A 217 7.97 9.21 17.45
N ARG A 218 7.13 8.55 18.26
CA ARG A 218 6.99 7.09 18.25
C ARG A 218 6.20 6.62 17.04
N LEU A 219 5.09 7.29 16.73
CA LEU A 219 4.23 7.01 15.58
C LEU A 219 5.02 7.00 14.27
N ALA A 220 5.90 7.99 14.07
CA ALA A 220 6.74 8.11 12.87
C ALA A 220 7.67 6.89 12.61
N LYS A 221 7.91 6.05 13.63
CA LYS A 221 8.77 4.85 13.55
C LYS A 221 7.97 3.54 13.39
N MET A 222 6.64 3.60 13.39
CA MET A 222 5.75 2.44 13.28
C MET A 222 5.48 2.05 11.82
N LYS A 223 4.89 0.87 11.62
CA LYS A 223 4.33 0.42 10.36
C LYS A 223 2.83 0.14 10.55
N SER A 224 2.42 -1.13 10.50
CA SER A 224 1.06 -1.57 10.73
C SER A 224 0.60 -1.34 12.17
N GLU A 225 1.51 -1.27 13.14
CA GLU A 225 1.16 -1.10 14.56
C GLU A 225 0.49 0.24 14.86
N SER A 226 0.64 1.23 13.96
CA SER A 226 -0.06 2.52 14.06
C SER A 226 -1.58 2.38 13.96
N GLU A 227 -2.08 1.28 13.39
CA GLU A 227 -3.50 0.88 13.41
C GLU A 227 -4.09 1.05 14.81
N HIS A 228 -3.48 0.40 15.80
CA HIS A 228 -4.04 0.33 17.15
C HIS A 228 -3.86 1.62 17.97
N VAL A 229 -2.89 2.48 17.61
CA VAL A 229 -2.55 3.68 18.40
C VAL A 229 -2.99 4.98 17.75
N LEU A 230 -3.45 4.94 16.50
CA LEU A 230 -3.94 6.12 15.79
C LEU A 230 -5.25 5.83 15.07
N TRP A 231 -5.25 4.88 14.12
CA TRP A 231 -6.36 4.71 13.19
C TRP A 231 -7.62 4.14 13.88
N ASN A 232 -7.48 3.06 14.64
CA ASN A 232 -8.59 2.50 15.41
C ASN A 232 -9.09 3.44 16.52
N PRO A 233 -8.22 4.12 17.30
CA PRO A 233 -8.65 5.16 18.23
C PRO A 233 -9.46 6.29 17.56
N ILE A 234 -9.05 6.77 16.38
CA ILE A 234 -9.79 7.79 15.62
C ILE A 234 -11.15 7.25 15.16
N ALA A 235 -11.18 6.03 14.61
CA ALA A 235 -12.40 5.37 14.18
C ALA A 235 -13.39 5.20 15.35
N ALA A 236 -12.94 4.65 16.48
CA ALA A 236 -13.76 4.46 17.68
C ALA A 236 -14.26 5.78 18.29
N HIS A 237 -13.50 6.86 18.13
CA HIS A 237 -13.86 8.18 18.63
C HIS A 237 -14.98 8.83 17.80
N THR A 238 -14.90 8.70 16.48
CA THR A 238 -15.75 9.44 15.53
C THR A 238 -17.00 8.70 15.11
N ASP A 239 -16.97 7.36 15.12
CA ASP A 239 -18.07 6.54 14.62
C ASP A 239 -18.17 5.25 15.43
N ARG A 240 -19.04 5.29 16.44
CA ARG A 240 -19.25 4.14 17.34
C ARG A 240 -20.08 3.03 16.72
N ASP A 241 -20.96 3.37 15.79
CA ASP A 241 -21.93 2.41 15.25
C ASP A 241 -21.33 1.67 14.06
N GLY A 242 -20.63 2.37 13.14
CA GLY A 242 -19.94 1.79 11.99
C GLY A 242 -20.82 0.95 11.06
N PHE A 243 -22.14 0.94 11.23
CA PHE A 243 -23.02 -0.05 10.63
C PHE A 243 -23.31 0.23 9.15
N LEU A 244 -22.97 -0.73 8.31
CA LEU A 244 -23.16 -0.68 6.86
C LEU A 244 -24.52 -1.29 6.49
N THR A 245 -25.53 -0.43 6.34
CA THR A 245 -26.90 -0.88 6.02
C THR A 245 -26.98 -1.54 4.64
N GLY A 246 -27.93 -2.47 4.46
CA GLY A 246 -28.19 -3.08 3.15
C GLY A 246 -28.58 -2.06 2.07
N LYS A 247 -29.19 -0.93 2.45
CA LYS A 247 -29.49 0.18 1.54
C LYS A 247 -28.21 0.86 1.03
N MET A 248 -27.23 1.07 1.91
CA MET A 248 -25.93 1.65 1.55
C MET A 248 -25.14 0.71 0.63
N LEU A 249 -25.09 -0.57 0.99
CA LEU A 249 -24.32 -1.58 0.26
C LEU A 249 -24.94 -1.95 -1.09
N GLY A 250 -26.27 -1.83 -1.21
CA GLY A 250 -27.00 -2.33 -2.37
C GLY A 250 -26.99 -3.86 -2.45
N LYS A 251 -27.78 -4.42 -3.38
CA LYS A 251 -28.02 -5.87 -3.46
C LYS A 251 -26.73 -6.64 -3.78
N LYS A 252 -25.97 -6.23 -4.81
CA LYS A 252 -24.80 -6.98 -5.31
C LYS A 252 -23.74 -7.15 -4.22
N LEU A 253 -23.31 -6.07 -3.57
CA LEU A 253 -22.28 -6.12 -2.53
C LEU A 253 -22.80 -6.77 -1.24
N SER A 254 -24.04 -6.51 -0.83
CA SER A 254 -24.58 -7.12 0.39
C SER A 254 -24.74 -8.63 0.28
N THR A 255 -25.04 -9.19 -0.89
CA THR A 255 -25.20 -10.64 -1.05
C THR A 255 -23.99 -11.35 -1.65
N LEU A 256 -22.87 -10.66 -1.86
CA LEU A 256 -21.69 -11.24 -2.49
C LEU A 256 -21.08 -12.33 -1.60
N ARG A 257 -20.86 -13.51 -2.18
CA ARG A 257 -20.33 -14.69 -1.49
C ARG A 257 -19.11 -15.25 -2.20
N TYR A 258 -18.17 -15.75 -1.41
CA TYR A 258 -17.12 -16.64 -1.87
C TYR A 258 -17.71 -17.97 -2.36
N ALA A 259 -16.90 -18.77 -3.06
CA ALA A 259 -17.28 -20.10 -3.55
C ALA A 259 -17.75 -21.05 -2.44
N ASP A 260 -17.24 -20.90 -1.20
CA ASP A 260 -17.68 -21.68 -0.03
C ASP A 260 -19.05 -21.24 0.54
N GLY A 261 -19.71 -20.27 -0.10
CA GLY A 261 -20.99 -19.71 0.31
C GLY A 261 -20.92 -18.67 1.42
N THR A 262 -19.75 -18.39 1.98
CA THR A 262 -19.61 -17.36 3.01
C THR A 262 -19.60 -15.96 2.41
N LEU A 263 -20.03 -14.94 3.17
CA LEU A 263 -20.08 -13.56 2.68
C LEU A 263 -18.67 -12.99 2.52
N VAL A 264 -18.47 -12.20 1.46
CA VAL A 264 -17.21 -11.46 1.23
C VAL A 264 -17.06 -10.31 2.24
N LEU A 265 -18.14 -9.59 2.52
CA LEU A 265 -18.21 -8.70 3.68
C LEU A 265 -18.56 -9.56 4.90
N ARG A 266 -17.54 -10.00 5.64
CA ARG A 266 -17.70 -10.90 6.79
C ARG A 266 -18.48 -10.24 7.90
N ASP A 267 -18.19 -8.96 8.16
CA ASP A 267 -18.93 -8.10 9.07
C ASP A 267 -19.72 -7.02 8.32
N ARG A 268 -20.70 -6.43 9.00
CA ARG A 268 -21.46 -5.27 8.54
C ARG A 268 -21.03 -3.98 9.24
N PHE A 269 -19.80 -3.96 9.71
CA PHE A 269 -19.30 -2.87 10.54
C PHE A 269 -17.95 -2.41 10.02
N LEU A 270 -17.83 -1.10 9.78
CA LEU A 270 -16.55 -0.44 9.52
C LEU A 270 -16.60 0.94 10.17
N GLN A 271 -16.10 1.00 11.40
CA GLN A 271 -16.05 2.24 12.17
C GLN A 271 -15.06 3.22 11.54
N GLY A 272 -15.47 4.48 11.45
CA GLY A 272 -14.60 5.59 11.04
C GLY A 272 -14.49 5.76 9.54
N GLY A 273 -15.32 5.07 8.74
CA GLY A 273 -15.25 5.13 7.28
C GLY A 273 -15.26 6.56 6.74
N GLU A 274 -16.10 7.42 7.33
CA GLU A 274 -16.22 8.82 6.91
C GLU A 274 -14.98 9.67 7.27
N VAL A 275 -14.51 9.61 8.52
CA VAL A 275 -13.33 10.37 8.93
C VAL A 275 -12.08 9.91 8.17
N MET A 276 -11.95 8.61 7.91
CA MET A 276 -10.82 8.07 7.15
C MET A 276 -10.82 8.55 5.70
N ARG A 277 -12.00 8.63 5.05
CA ARG A 277 -12.13 9.27 3.74
C ARG A 277 -11.65 10.71 3.79
N ASP A 278 -12.15 11.48 4.76
CA ASP A 278 -11.85 12.90 4.85
C ASP A 278 -10.37 13.16 5.14
N ILE A 279 -9.74 12.31 5.97
CA ILE A 279 -8.29 12.31 6.19
C ILE A 279 -7.56 12.11 4.86
N LEU A 280 -7.96 11.12 4.05
CA LEU A 280 -7.30 10.84 2.79
C LEU A 280 -7.45 12.00 1.79
N VAL A 281 -8.61 12.65 1.76
CA VAL A 281 -8.84 13.86 0.97
C VAL A 281 -7.96 15.03 1.44
N GLU A 282 -7.80 15.22 2.75
CA GLU A 282 -6.88 16.24 3.27
C GLU A 282 -5.41 15.90 2.99
N LEU A 283 -5.02 14.62 3.01
CA LEU A 283 -3.66 14.21 2.65
C LEU A 283 -3.30 14.59 1.21
N GLY A 284 -4.23 14.43 0.27
CA GLY A 284 -4.04 14.87 -1.13
C GLY A 284 -4.02 16.39 -1.33
N LYS A 285 -4.31 17.19 -0.30
CA LYS A 285 -4.07 18.65 -0.31
C LYS A 285 -2.74 19.00 0.33
N LEU A 286 -2.38 18.28 1.41
CA LEU A 286 -1.19 18.55 2.18
C LEU A 286 0.09 18.04 1.51
N ASP A 287 0.00 17.11 0.56
CA ASP A 287 1.16 16.74 -0.26
C ASP A 287 1.57 17.86 -1.24
N ASP A 288 0.63 18.58 -1.84
CA ASP A 288 0.94 19.79 -2.63
C ASP A 288 1.63 20.88 -1.80
N VAL A 289 1.26 21.00 -0.53
CA VAL A 289 1.91 21.92 0.42
C VAL A 289 3.31 21.42 0.76
N ALA A 290 3.44 20.15 1.15
CA ALA A 290 4.73 19.53 1.47
C ALA A 290 5.70 19.61 0.29
N PHE A 291 5.22 19.38 -0.93
CA PHE A 291 6.03 19.47 -2.15
C PHE A 291 6.68 20.85 -2.31
N LYS A 292 5.91 21.92 -2.06
CA LYS A 292 6.39 23.31 -2.14
C LYS A 292 7.32 23.65 -0.99
N ASP A 293 6.88 23.37 0.24
CA ASP A 293 7.59 23.74 1.46
C ASP A 293 8.93 23.00 1.57
N LEU A 294 9.00 21.74 1.14
CA LEU A 294 10.20 20.91 1.13
C LEU A 294 11.02 21.05 -0.17
N LYS A 295 10.60 21.93 -1.08
CA LYS A 295 11.27 22.25 -2.35
C LYS A 295 11.57 21.01 -3.20
N TYR A 296 10.63 20.09 -3.26
CA TYR A 296 10.75 18.95 -4.15
C TYR A 296 10.58 19.41 -5.61
N GLU A 297 11.45 18.92 -6.50
CA GLU A 297 11.29 19.14 -7.95
C GLU A 297 10.34 18.12 -8.57
N THR A 298 10.28 16.92 -7.99
CA THR A 298 9.41 15.82 -8.40
C THR A 298 9.21 14.86 -7.24
N TRP A 299 8.10 14.12 -7.25
CA TRP A 299 7.87 13.03 -6.30
C TRP A 299 8.64 11.77 -6.74
N THR A 300 9.70 11.44 -6.01
CA THR A 300 10.45 10.18 -6.08
C THR A 300 9.98 9.19 -5.01
N GLU A 301 10.41 7.94 -5.10
CA GLU A 301 10.12 6.97 -4.03
C GLU A 301 10.75 7.37 -2.69
N ASP A 302 11.94 7.99 -2.75
CA ASP A 302 12.68 8.39 -1.55
C ASP A 302 11.98 9.55 -0.84
N ASN A 303 11.62 10.61 -1.57
CA ASN A 303 10.98 11.76 -0.94
C ASN A 303 9.50 11.51 -0.59
N ALA A 304 8.80 10.62 -1.29
CA ALA A 304 7.48 10.13 -0.88
C ALA A 304 7.51 9.45 0.51
N ARG A 305 8.67 8.91 0.91
CA ARG A 305 8.89 8.21 2.20
C ARG A 305 9.66 9.06 3.22
N ALA A 306 10.00 10.30 2.88
CA ALA A 306 10.80 11.19 3.71
C ALA A 306 10.16 11.42 5.09
N LEU A 307 10.98 11.52 6.14
CA LEU A 307 10.50 11.75 7.50
C LEU A 307 9.92 13.16 7.67
N GLU A 308 10.36 14.08 6.82
CA GLU A 308 9.94 15.47 6.70
C GLU A 308 8.46 15.58 6.30
N ASN A 309 7.88 14.54 5.69
CA ASN A 309 6.44 14.48 5.39
C ASN A 309 5.57 14.28 6.63
N ASN A 310 6.13 13.74 7.73
CA ASN A 310 5.31 13.32 8.89
C ASN A 310 4.46 14.46 9.47
N PRO A 311 4.95 15.70 9.64
CA PRO A 311 4.13 16.80 10.13
C PRO A 311 3.00 17.20 9.18
N TYR A 312 3.19 17.11 7.86
CA TYR A 312 2.15 17.40 6.88
C TYR A 312 1.05 16.33 6.91
N ILE A 313 1.44 15.06 6.97
CA ILE A 313 0.52 13.93 7.13
C ILE A 313 -0.27 14.10 8.42
N TYR A 314 0.40 14.40 9.53
CA TYR A 314 -0.26 14.55 10.81
C TYR A 314 -1.18 15.78 10.87
N LYS A 315 -0.80 16.89 10.23
CA LYS A 315 -1.67 18.06 10.04
C LYS A 315 -2.95 17.69 9.29
N ALA A 316 -2.85 16.99 8.16
CA ALA A 316 -4.02 16.53 7.42
C ALA A 316 -4.98 15.70 8.28
N ILE A 317 -4.42 14.80 9.11
CA ILE A 317 -5.22 13.99 10.02
C ILE A 317 -5.96 14.86 11.04
N MET A 318 -5.27 15.80 11.69
CA MET A 318 -5.89 16.67 12.69
C MET A 318 -6.91 17.62 12.07
N ASP A 319 -6.63 18.20 10.89
CA ASP A 319 -7.55 19.09 10.20
C ASP A 319 -8.80 18.38 9.71
N ALA A 320 -8.69 17.14 9.24
CA ALA A 320 -9.85 16.30 8.96
C ALA A 320 -10.61 15.94 10.24
N LEU A 321 -9.92 15.47 11.28
CA LEU A 321 -10.54 15.06 12.55
C LEU A 321 -11.30 16.21 13.23
N ARG A 322 -10.82 17.46 13.10
CA ARG A 322 -11.50 18.67 13.60
C ARG A 322 -12.86 18.95 12.96
N LYS A 323 -13.09 18.46 11.73
CA LYS A 323 -14.40 18.55 11.08
C LYS A 323 -15.42 17.61 11.72
N HIS A 324 -14.93 16.54 12.36
CA HIS A 324 -15.73 15.51 13.03
C HIS A 324 -15.84 15.75 14.55
N ASP A 325 -14.86 16.40 15.17
CA ASP A 325 -14.89 16.81 16.57
C ASP A 325 -14.21 18.16 16.80
N SER A 326 -15.00 19.15 17.21
CA SER A 326 -14.53 20.52 17.48
C SER A 326 -13.58 20.62 18.68
N LYS A 327 -13.47 19.59 19.52
CA LYS A 327 -12.54 19.56 20.67
C LYS A 327 -11.11 19.19 20.29
N VAL A 328 -10.89 18.73 19.06
CA VAL A 328 -9.55 18.43 18.56
C VAL A 328 -8.80 19.75 18.41
N GLY A 329 -7.66 19.86 19.10
CA GLY A 329 -6.81 21.04 19.05
C GLY A 329 -6.17 21.25 17.67
N GLN A 330 -5.64 22.45 17.44
CA GLN A 330 -4.89 22.74 16.22
C GLN A 330 -3.52 22.05 16.24
N TYR A 331 -3.07 21.61 15.07
CA TYR A 331 -1.69 21.17 14.84
C TYR A 331 -1.08 22.01 13.73
N GLU A 332 0.06 22.62 14.04
CA GLU A 332 0.84 23.43 13.11
C GLU A 332 2.09 22.68 12.68
N ILE A 333 2.40 22.78 11.38
CA ILE A 333 3.66 22.26 10.83
C ILE A 333 4.81 23.11 11.42
N PRO A 334 5.87 22.49 11.96
CA PRO A 334 7.03 23.21 12.46
C PRO A 334 7.62 24.17 11.41
N GLU A 335 7.84 25.43 11.81
CA GLU A 335 8.32 26.51 10.91
C GLU A 335 9.69 26.23 10.30
N ASP A 336 10.52 25.43 10.95
CA ASP A 336 11.83 25.03 10.45
C ASP A 336 11.76 24.13 9.20
N LEU A 337 10.60 23.51 8.93
CA LEU A 337 10.36 22.70 7.73
C LEU A 337 9.84 23.50 6.54
N LYS A 338 9.32 24.73 6.73
CA LYS A 338 8.71 25.55 5.68
C LYS A 338 9.73 26.35 4.85
N ARG A 339 10.93 25.82 4.66
CA ARG A 339 12.13 26.61 4.29
C ARG A 339 12.50 26.61 2.83
#